data_AF-A0A8J4H8J5-F1
#
_entry.id   AF-A0A8J4H8J5-F1
#
_cell.length_a   1.000
_cell.length_b   1.000
_cell.length_c   1.000
_cell.angle_alpha   90.00
_cell.angle_beta   90.00
_cell.angle_gamma   90.00
#
_symmetry.space_group_name_H-M   'P 1'
#
loop_
_entity.id
_entity.type
_entity.pdbx_description
1 polymer ?
#
loop_
_entity_poly.entity_id
_entity_poly.type
_entity_poly.pdbx_seq_one_letter_code
_entity_poly.pdbx_strand_id
1 'polypeptide(L)'
;MSYYNNETKHIFIEIINEGFADIRLTDISINGDNRPQAANLGLSFTGRLVLGGIEDDPKSQFVSIDEVPISRKLSMDEIEQLINEENNNIPIHYGIQIINDEDIEDITIKYKYMGITKTIKSKFMCKFPQLDCAT
;
A
#
# COMPACT_ATOMS: atom_id res chain seq x y z
N MET A 1 -13.17 14.46 5.83
CA MET A 1 -13.95 14.52 4.58
C MET A 1 -13.26 13.56 3.62
N SER A 2 -13.69 12.30 3.59
CA SER A 2 -13.07 11.26 2.77
C SER A 2 -13.75 11.23 1.40
N TYR A 3 -12.95 11.41 0.34
CA TYR A 3 -13.40 11.27 -1.04
C TYR A 3 -13.56 9.78 -1.34
N TYR A 4 -14.81 9.29 -1.37
CA TYR A 4 -15.13 8.00 -1.95
C TYR A 4 -15.18 8.17 -3.47
N ASN A 5 -14.11 7.77 -4.17
CA ASN A 5 -14.16 7.67 -5.62
C ASN A 5 -14.98 6.41 -5.95
N ASN A 6 -16.11 6.58 -6.65
CA ASN A 6 -17.08 5.51 -6.91
C ASN A 6 -16.63 4.57 -8.05
N GLU A 7 -15.34 4.59 -8.41
CA GLU A 7 -14.73 3.79 -9.45
C GLU A 7 -13.95 2.64 -8.81
N THR A 8 -14.61 1.48 -8.66
CA THR A 8 -13.97 0.25 -8.16
C THR A 8 -13.00 -0.37 -9.17
N LYS A 9 -12.84 0.24 -10.35
CA LYS A 9 -11.88 -0.13 -11.39
C LYS A 9 -10.47 0.39 -11.12
N HIS A 10 -10.37 1.48 -10.38
CA HIS A 10 -9.10 2.09 -10.00
C HIS A 10 -9.10 2.41 -8.51
N ILE A 11 -8.35 1.61 -7.77
CA ILE A 11 -8.37 1.64 -6.32
C ILE A 11 -6.96 1.90 -5.76
N PHE A 12 -6.94 2.55 -4.61
CA PHE A 12 -5.76 2.75 -3.80
C PHE A 12 -5.97 2.17 -2.41
N ILE A 13 -5.03 1.37 -1.95
CA ILE A 13 -5.08 0.74 -0.64
C ILE A 13 -3.83 1.13 0.13
N GLU A 14 -4.00 1.81 1.26
CA GLU A 14 -2.90 2.07 2.18
C GLU A 14 -2.40 0.75 2.81
N ILE A 15 -1.08 0.58 2.88
CA ILE A 15 -0.45 -0.52 3.61
C ILE A 15 0.30 0.04 4.82
N ILE A 16 -0.06 -0.47 5.99
CA ILE A 16 0.67 -0.22 7.23
C ILE A 16 1.21 -1.55 7.72
N ASN A 17 2.53 -1.68 7.89
CA ASN A 17 3.16 -2.86 8.46
C ASN A 17 3.49 -2.63 9.94
N GLU A 18 2.61 -3.00 10.88
CA GLU A 18 2.95 -2.94 12.32
C GLU A 18 3.75 -4.17 12.81
N GLY A 19 4.28 -4.99 11.89
CA GLY A 19 5.30 -5.98 12.22
C GLY A 19 6.63 -5.32 12.61
N PHE A 20 7.52 -6.08 13.23
CA PHE A 20 8.86 -5.59 13.62
C PHE A 20 9.91 -5.76 12.52
N ALA A 21 9.55 -6.40 11.41
CA ALA A 21 10.40 -6.67 10.26
C ALA A 21 9.72 -6.23 8.96
N ASP A 22 10.52 -6.03 7.92
CA ASP A 22 10.01 -5.66 6.61
C ASP A 22 9.18 -6.77 5.97
N ILE A 23 8.21 -6.37 5.16
CA ILE A 23 7.46 -7.27 4.28
C ILE A 23 7.84 -7.02 2.81
N ARG A 24 7.68 -8.04 1.97
CA ARG A 24 7.74 -7.88 0.50
C ARG A 24 6.47 -8.40 -0.11
N LEU A 25 5.77 -7.59 -0.90
CA LEU A 25 4.67 -8.10 -1.70
C LEU A 25 5.23 -9.06 -2.75
N THR A 26 4.47 -10.10 -3.06
CA THR A 26 4.87 -11.12 -4.02
C THR A 26 3.83 -11.38 -5.09
N ASP A 27 2.57 -11.09 -4.81
CA ASP A 27 1.47 -11.33 -5.74
C ASP A 27 0.24 -10.52 -5.31
N ILE A 28 -0.53 -10.07 -6.30
CA ILE A 28 -1.82 -9.42 -6.11
C ILE A 28 -2.79 -10.05 -7.11
N SER A 29 -3.92 -10.53 -6.61
CA SER A 29 -5.06 -10.94 -7.43
C SER A 29 -6.32 -10.21 -7.00
N ILE A 30 -7.27 -10.14 -7.92
CA ILE A 30 -8.58 -9.53 -7.75
C ILE A 30 -9.67 -10.53 -8.13
N ASN A 31 -10.88 -10.33 -7.62
CA ASN A 31 -12.08 -11.10 -7.99
C ASN A 31 -11.79 -12.62 -8.00
N GLY A 32 -11.23 -13.13 -6.90
CA GLY A 32 -10.63 -14.45 -6.81
C GLY A 32 -9.15 -14.49 -7.20
N ASP A 33 -8.84 -15.21 -8.28
CA ASP A 33 -7.46 -15.46 -8.75
C ASP A 33 -7.12 -14.67 -10.03
N ASN A 34 -7.96 -13.70 -10.43
CA ASN A 34 -7.72 -12.91 -11.63
C ASN A 34 -6.56 -11.93 -11.39
N ARG A 35 -5.72 -11.74 -12.41
CA ARG A 35 -4.68 -10.72 -12.35
C ARG A 35 -5.28 -9.37 -12.74
N PRO A 36 -5.00 -8.31 -11.96
CA PRO A 36 -5.38 -6.96 -12.39
C PRO A 36 -4.62 -6.58 -13.67
N GLN A 37 -5.16 -5.64 -14.42
CA GLN A 37 -4.49 -5.06 -15.59
C GLN A 37 -3.16 -4.41 -15.20
N ALA A 38 -3.14 -3.69 -14.08
CA ALA A 38 -1.92 -3.18 -13.47
C ALA A 38 -2.02 -3.16 -11.94
N ALA A 39 -0.89 -3.42 -11.28
CA ALA A 39 -0.74 -3.18 -9.86
C ALA A 39 0.66 -2.64 -9.55
N ASN A 40 0.74 -1.54 -8.80
CA ASN A 40 1.97 -0.87 -8.46
C ASN A 40 2.03 -0.59 -6.95
N LEU A 41 3.24 -0.59 -6.39
CA LEU A 41 3.49 -0.10 -5.04
C LEU A 41 3.77 1.40 -5.11
N GLY A 42 2.89 2.19 -4.51
CA GLY A 42 3.05 3.61 -4.27
C GLY A 42 3.89 3.86 -3.01
N LEU A 43 4.90 4.70 -3.16
CA LEU A 43 5.80 5.15 -2.11
C LEU A 43 5.60 6.66 -1.91
N SER A 44 5.27 7.07 -0.69
CA SER A 44 5.21 8.49 -0.32
C SER A 44 6.35 8.84 0.61
N PHE A 45 7.16 9.81 0.21
CA PHE A 45 8.28 10.34 1.00
C PHE A 45 7.85 11.57 1.81
N THR A 46 6.58 11.93 1.75
CA THR A 46 5.98 13.01 2.53
C THR A 46 5.05 12.42 3.59
N GLY A 47 4.79 13.15 4.69
CA GLY A 47 3.82 12.71 5.71
C GLY A 47 2.35 12.68 5.24
N ARG A 48 2.08 12.67 3.93
CA ARG A 48 0.74 12.57 3.35
C ARG A 48 0.39 11.10 3.13
N LEU A 49 -0.79 10.73 3.61
CA LEU A 49 -1.41 9.42 3.42
C LEU A 49 -1.67 9.16 1.93
N VAL A 50 -1.44 7.91 1.51
CA VAL A 50 -1.69 7.45 0.13
C VAL A 50 -3.19 7.21 -0.08
N LEU A 51 -3.98 8.28 -0.12
CA LEU A 51 -5.44 8.23 -0.30
C LEU A 51 -5.85 9.06 -1.51
N GLY A 52 -5.51 8.59 -2.72
CA GLY A 52 -5.80 9.30 -3.98
C GLY A 52 -5.02 10.61 -4.12
N GLY A 53 -4.61 10.96 -5.35
CA GLY A 53 -3.81 12.17 -5.61
C GLY A 53 -2.31 12.04 -5.31
N ILE A 54 -1.84 10.85 -4.93
CA ILE A 54 -0.40 10.54 -4.88
C ILE A 54 0.25 10.58 -6.28
N GLU A 55 -0.56 10.34 -7.34
CA GLU A 55 -0.15 10.47 -8.73
C GLU A 55 0.30 11.90 -9.09
N ASP A 56 -0.23 12.89 -8.37
CA ASP A 56 0.09 14.31 -8.55
C ASP A 56 1.16 14.81 -7.55
N ASP A 57 1.62 13.96 -6.62
CA ASP A 57 2.66 14.33 -5.66
C ASP A 57 4.06 14.11 -6.27
N PRO A 58 4.84 15.17 -6.52
CA PRO A 58 6.18 15.06 -7.12
C PRO A 58 7.17 14.30 -6.22
N LYS A 59 6.85 14.11 -4.94
CA LYS A 59 7.63 13.33 -3.97
C LYS A 59 7.02 11.96 -3.73
N SER A 60 6.26 11.43 -4.69
CA SER A 60 5.77 10.06 -4.65
C SER A 60 6.22 9.29 -5.87
N GLN A 61 6.36 7.98 -5.70
CA GLN A 61 6.85 7.08 -6.75
C GLN A 61 5.96 5.85 -6.82
N PHE A 62 5.74 5.37 -8.05
CA PHE A 62 5.13 4.08 -8.30
C PHE A 62 6.18 3.13 -8.84
N VAL A 63 6.34 2.01 -8.16
CA VAL A 63 7.31 0.97 -8.50
C VAL A 63 6.60 -0.37 -8.63
N SER A 64 7.30 -1.38 -9.15
CA SER A 64 6.74 -2.74 -9.19
C SER A 64 6.47 -3.24 -7.78
N ILE A 65 5.44 -4.05 -7.58
CA ILE A 65 4.98 -4.45 -6.24
C ILE A 65 6.05 -5.16 -5.40
N ASP A 66 7.01 -5.81 -6.05
CA ASP A 66 8.09 -6.59 -5.45
C ASP A 66 9.46 -5.88 -5.48
N GLU A 67 9.51 -4.64 -5.98
CA GLU A 67 10.74 -3.89 -6.21
C GLU A 67 11.45 -3.50 -4.90
N VAL A 68 10.68 -3.00 -3.93
CA VAL A 68 11.19 -2.58 -2.62
C VAL A 68 10.44 -3.26 -1.48
N PRO A 69 11.11 -3.50 -0.34
CA PRO A 69 10.42 -3.91 0.87
C PRO A 69 9.54 -2.77 1.41
N ILE A 70 8.47 -3.14 2.10
CA ILE A 70 7.65 -2.24 2.90
C ILE A 70 8.17 -2.31 4.33
N SER A 71 8.77 -1.21 4.77
CA SER A 71 9.33 -1.10 6.12
C SER A 71 8.27 -1.19 7.20
N ARG A 72 8.69 -1.52 8.41
CA ARG A 72 7.82 -1.39 9.59
C ARG A 72 7.26 0.03 9.70
N LYS A 73 6.10 0.15 10.33
CA LYS A 73 5.52 1.43 10.70
C LYS A 73 6.53 2.26 11.49
N LEU A 74 6.69 3.50 11.06
CA LEU A 74 7.50 4.50 11.74
C LEU A 74 6.72 5.09 12.92
N SER A 75 7.44 5.39 13.99
CA SER A 75 6.95 6.22 15.09
C SER A 75 6.81 7.68 14.65
N MET A 76 6.04 8.46 15.40
CA MET A 76 5.88 9.89 15.09
C MET A 76 7.21 10.64 15.10
N ASP A 77 8.09 10.34 16.05
CA ASP A 77 9.42 10.95 16.14
C ASP A 77 10.29 10.62 14.90
N GLU A 78 10.24 9.37 14.41
CA GLU A 78 10.93 8.96 13.18
C GLU A 78 10.35 9.69 11.96
N ILE A 79 9.03 9.82 11.88
CA ILE A 79 8.36 10.56 10.78
C ILE A 79 8.78 12.04 10.80
N GLU A 80 8.78 12.69 11.97
CA GLU A 80 9.20 14.08 12.10
C GLU A 80 10.66 14.29 11.68
N GLN A 81 11.54 13.36 12.03
CA GLN A 81 12.94 13.40 11.59
C GLN A 81 13.04 13.33 10.06
N LEU A 82 12.39 12.35 9.44
CA LEU A 82 12.44 12.14 7.99
C LEU A 82 11.80 13.28 7.18
N ILE A 83 10.74 13.91 7.70
CA ILE A 83 10.10 15.06 7.02
C ILE A 83 11.01 16.29 7.05
N ASN A 84 11.79 16.47 8.12
CA ASN A 84 12.72 17.59 8.26
C ASN A 84 14.05 17.37 7.53
N GLU A 85 14.34 16.15 7.06
CA GLU A 85 15.50 15.83 6.23
C GLU A 85 15.24 16.21 4.77
N GLU A 86 15.99 17.20 4.26
CA GLU A 86 15.81 17.76 2.92
C GLU A 86 15.93 16.71 1.79
N ASN A 87 16.71 15.65 2.00
CA ASN A 87 17.00 14.59 1.03
C ASN A 87 16.56 13.19 1.52
N ASN A 88 15.46 13.11 2.27
CA ASN A 88 14.94 11.83 2.73
C ASN A 88 14.57 10.90 1.55
N ASN A 89 15.19 9.72 1.51
CA ASN A 89 14.91 8.65 0.54
C ASN A 89 14.26 7.43 1.19
N ILE A 90 13.72 7.57 2.40
CA ILE A 90 12.97 6.53 3.11
C ILE A 90 11.48 6.82 2.94
N PRO A 91 10.72 5.91 2.31
CA PRO A 91 9.27 6.07 2.21
C PRO A 91 8.62 6.07 3.60
N ILE A 92 7.75 7.04 3.84
CA ILE A 92 7.00 7.21 5.09
C ILE A 92 5.68 6.44 5.02
N HIS A 93 4.99 6.51 3.88
CA HIS A 93 3.76 5.78 3.64
C HIS A 93 3.87 4.91 2.39
N TYR A 94 3.10 3.81 2.41
CA TYR A 94 3.02 2.84 1.34
C TYR A 94 1.56 2.65 0.94
N GLY A 95 1.32 2.43 -0.35
CA GLY A 95 0.01 2.01 -0.83
C GLY A 95 0.10 1.15 -2.07
N ILE A 96 -0.94 0.38 -2.36
CA ILE A 96 -1.08 -0.36 -3.61
C ILE A 96 -2.05 0.41 -4.50
N GLN A 97 -1.63 0.73 -5.70
CA GLN A 97 -2.51 1.10 -6.79
C GLN A 97 -2.91 -0.16 -7.56
N ILE A 98 -4.19 -0.37 -7.78
CA ILE A 98 -4.68 -1.45 -8.65
C ILE A 98 -5.60 -0.83 -9.70
N ILE A 99 -5.34 -1.16 -10.95
CA ILE A 99 -6.12 -0.72 -12.11
C ILE A 99 -6.64 -1.97 -12.82
N ASN A 100 -7.92 -1.96 -13.17
CA ASN A 100 -8.58 -3.03 -13.88
C ASN A 100 -9.69 -2.49 -14.79
N ASP A 101 -10.00 -3.19 -15.88
CA ASP A 101 -11.06 -2.79 -16.81
C ASP A 101 -12.47 -3.05 -16.24
N GLU A 102 -12.59 -4.06 -15.36
CA GLU A 102 -13.80 -4.46 -14.65
C GLU A 102 -13.75 -4.06 -13.18
N ASP A 103 -14.92 -3.94 -12.57
CA ASP A 103 -15.06 -3.56 -11.16
C ASP A 103 -14.32 -4.58 -10.26
N ILE A 104 -13.53 -4.07 -9.32
CA ILE A 104 -12.83 -4.87 -8.33
C ILE A 104 -13.76 -5.04 -7.12
N GLU A 105 -14.15 -6.28 -6.83
CA GLU A 105 -15.03 -6.66 -5.72
C GLU A 105 -14.26 -7.21 -4.52
N ASP A 106 -13.17 -7.94 -4.78
CA ASP A 106 -12.29 -8.50 -3.77
C ASP A 106 -10.84 -8.51 -4.24
N ILE A 107 -9.92 -8.52 -3.26
CA ILE A 107 -8.49 -8.45 -3.49
C ILE A 107 -7.80 -9.45 -2.59
N THR A 108 -6.87 -10.19 -3.16
CA THR A 108 -5.97 -11.07 -2.43
C THR A 108 -4.53 -10.58 -2.60
N ILE A 109 -3.88 -10.28 -1.48
CA ILE A 109 -2.48 -9.84 -1.42
C ILE A 109 -1.65 -10.96 -0.81
N LYS A 110 -0.58 -11.37 -1.50
CA LYS A 110 0.43 -12.29 -0.96
C LYS A 110 1.71 -11.52 -0.68
N TYR A 111 2.31 -11.81 0.47
CA TYR A 111 3.55 -11.17 0.89
C TYR A 111 4.44 -12.14 1.66
N LYS A 112 5.74 -11.86 1.71
CA LYS A 112 6.69 -12.55 2.57
C LYS A 112 6.97 -11.72 3.82
N TYR A 113 6.90 -12.36 4.98
CA TYR A 113 7.34 -11.82 6.26
C TYR A 113 8.29 -12.82 6.90
N MET A 114 9.54 -12.40 7.14
CA MET A 114 10.59 -13.25 7.70
C MET A 114 10.74 -14.62 6.99
N GLY A 115 10.65 -14.61 5.65
CA GLY A 115 10.75 -15.81 4.81
C GLY A 115 9.47 -16.66 4.72
N ILE A 116 8.42 -16.34 5.49
CA ILE A 116 7.13 -17.03 5.44
C ILE A 116 6.18 -16.28 4.53
N THR A 117 5.62 -16.98 3.53
CA THR A 117 4.55 -16.43 2.69
C THR A 117 3.24 -16.37 3.48
N LYS A 118 2.59 -15.22 3.43
CA LYS A 118 1.29 -14.93 4.03
C LYS A 118 0.35 -14.43 2.94
N THR A 119 -0.94 -14.66 3.15
CA THR A 119 -2.00 -14.27 2.21
C THR A 119 -3.09 -13.56 2.98
N ILE A 120 -3.56 -12.45 2.43
CA ILE A 120 -4.64 -11.64 3.00
C ILE A 120 -5.68 -11.41 1.94
N LYS A 121 -6.95 -11.56 2.31
CA LYS A 121 -8.10 -11.27 1.46
C LYS A 121 -8.85 -10.09 2.03
N SER A 122 -9.23 -9.15 1.18
CA SER A 122 -9.93 -7.94 1.57
C SER A 122 -11.08 -7.65 0.60
N LYS A 123 -12.18 -7.14 1.17
CA LYS A 123 -13.28 -6.49 0.44
C LYS A 123 -13.24 -4.96 0.63
N PHE A 124 -12.04 -4.40 0.82
CA PHE A 124 -11.67 -2.99 1.03
C PHE A 124 -11.46 -2.52 2.49
N MET A 125 -10.36 -1.77 2.68
CA MET A 125 -9.64 -1.29 3.89
C MET A 125 -8.98 -2.37 4.79
N CYS A 126 -7.64 -2.42 4.86
CA CYS A 126 -6.88 -3.32 5.73
C CYS A 126 -5.75 -2.61 6.50
N LYS A 127 -5.72 -2.76 7.83
CA LYS A 127 -4.56 -2.50 8.68
C LYS A 127 -3.78 -3.81 8.90
N PHE A 128 -2.44 -3.79 8.94
CA PHE A 128 -1.61 -4.96 9.27
C PHE A 128 -0.70 -4.67 10.46
N PRO A 129 -0.39 -5.63 11.37
CA PRO A 129 -0.64 -7.06 11.36
C PRO A 129 -1.88 -7.47 12.17
N GLN A 130 -2.58 -6.52 12.80
CA GLN A 130 -3.87 -6.77 13.42
C GLN A 130 -4.99 -6.44 12.43
N LEU A 131 -5.77 -7.47 12.12
CA LEU A 131 -6.97 -7.44 11.28
C LEU A 131 -8.01 -6.51 11.92
N ASP A 132 -8.04 -5.26 11.48
CA ASP A 132 -9.17 -4.38 11.67
C ASP A 132 -9.56 -3.80 10.31
N CYS A 133 -10.54 -4.46 9.68
CA CYS A 133 -11.23 -3.97 8.51
C CYS A 133 -12.44 -3.17 9.03
N ALA A 134 -12.34 -1.84 9.02
CA ALA A 134 -13.48 -1.01 9.40
C ALA A 134 -14.65 -1.28 8.44
N THR A 135 -15.80 -1.61 9.03
CA THR A 135 -17.09 -1.85 8.33
C THR A 135 -17.77 -0.52 8.01
#